data_AF-A0A4V1D3G2-F1
#
_entry.id   AF-A0A4V1D3G2-F1
#
_cell.length_a   1.000
_cell.length_b   1.000
_cell.length_c   1.000
_cell.angle_alpha   90.00
_cell.angle_beta   90.00
_cell.angle_gamma   90.00
#
_symmetry.space_group_name_H-M   'P 1'
#
loop_
_entity.id
_entity.type
_entity.pdbx_description
1 polymer ?
#
loop_
_entity_poly.entity_id
_entity_poly.type
_entity_poly.pdbx_seq_one_letter_code
_entity_poly.pdbx_strand_id
1 'polypeptide(L)'
;MKTAFEDYNKIVDSIPASIHKEVEMEMAVSNRIYELMQEKGLSKAEFARSIGKRPCEVTKWLSGQHNFTLATLAMLSSFFGQPIISVQ
;
A
#
# COMPACT_ATOMS: atom_id res chain seq x y z
N MET A 1 35.09 16.60 -4.00
CA MET A 1 33.69 16.74 -3.57
C MET A 1 33.25 15.37 -3.09
N LYS A 2 33.38 15.08 -1.78
CA LYS A 2 32.73 13.89 -1.20
C LYS A 2 31.24 14.14 -1.33
N THR A 3 30.60 13.31 -2.14
CA THR A 3 29.42 13.71 -2.91
C THR A 3 28.17 13.63 -2.04
N ALA A 4 27.17 14.48 -2.29
CA ALA A 4 25.87 14.43 -1.60
C ALA A 4 25.21 13.03 -1.64
N PHE A 5 25.65 12.17 -2.57
CA PHE A 5 25.25 10.78 -2.69
C PHE A 5 25.80 9.88 -1.58
N GLU A 6 27.05 10.10 -1.13
CA GLU A 6 27.64 9.36 0.00
C GLU A 6 26.90 9.65 1.30
N ASP A 7 26.51 10.91 1.52
CA ASP A 7 25.75 11.31 2.69
C ASP A 7 24.30 10.80 2.64
N TYR A 8 23.69 10.77 1.45
CA TYR A 8 22.39 10.11 1.24
C TYR A 8 22.44 8.62 1.61
N ASN A 9 23.43 7.88 1.09
CA ASN A 9 23.53 6.44 1.37
C ASN A 9 23.75 6.16 2.85
N LYS A 10 24.59 6.95 3.55
CA LYS A 10 24.75 6.80 5.01
C LYS A 10 23.44 6.98 5.77
N ILE A 11 22.59 7.91 5.34
CA ILE A 11 21.28 8.12 5.96
C ILE A 11 20.40 6.89 5.70
N VAL A 12 20.33 6.42 4.44
CA VAL A 12 19.55 5.23 4.08
C VAL A 12 20.03 4.00 4.85
N ASP A 13 21.33 3.77 4.93
CA ASP A 13 21.94 2.64 5.64
C ASP A 13 21.71 2.72 7.17
N SER A 14 21.45 3.92 7.70
CA SER A 14 21.14 4.11 9.12
C SER A 14 19.67 3.83 9.47
N ILE A 15 18.79 3.66 8.47
CA ILE A 15 17.38 3.38 8.69
C ILE A 15 17.24 1.96 9.27
N PRO A 16 16.47 1.78 10.36
CA PRO A 16 16.24 0.46 10.92
C PRO A 16 15.61 -0.50 9.91
N ALA A 17 16.05 -1.76 9.91
CA ALA A 17 15.48 -2.81 9.05
C ALA A 17 13.96 -2.98 9.20
N SER A 18 13.41 -2.66 10.38
CA SER A 18 11.97 -2.68 10.62
C SER A 18 11.21 -1.67 9.77
N ILE A 19 11.77 -0.47 9.55
CA ILE A 19 11.16 0.57 8.72
C ILE A 19 11.21 0.16 7.24
N HIS A 20 12.33 -0.42 6.80
CA HIS A 20 12.40 -0.99 5.45
C HIS A 20 11.33 -2.07 5.26
N LYS A 21 11.14 -2.94 6.25
CA LYS A 21 10.15 -4.01 6.17
C LYS A 21 8.72 -3.46 6.20
N GLU A 22 8.45 -2.44 7.00
CA GLU A 22 7.17 -1.76 7.05
C GLU A 22 6.81 -1.17 5.68
N VAL A 23 7.70 -0.38 5.07
CA VAL A 23 7.48 0.21 3.74
C VAL A 23 7.31 -0.85 2.66
N GLU A 24 8.09 -1.94 2.71
CA GLU A 24 7.94 -3.09 1.80
C GLU A 24 6.53 -3.70 1.92
N MET A 25 6.05 -3.91 3.15
CA MET A 25 4.72 -4.45 3.42
C MET A 25 3.60 -3.50 2.96
N GLU A 26 3.72 -2.20 3.25
CA GLU A 26 2.77 -1.19 2.80
C GLU A 26 2.66 -1.18 1.27
N MET A 27 3.79 -1.17 0.56
CA MET A 27 3.82 -1.22 -0.90
C MET A 27 3.20 -2.52 -1.43
N ALA A 28 3.53 -3.67 -0.84
CA ALA A 28 2.98 -4.95 -1.27
C ALA A 28 1.45 -4.98 -1.14
N VAL A 29 0.90 -4.47 -0.03
CA VAL A 29 -0.54 -4.38 0.18
C VAL A 29 -1.18 -3.41 -0.82
N SER A 30 -0.60 -2.22 -1.03
CA SER A 30 -1.09 -1.26 -2.02
C SER A 30 -1.13 -1.84 -3.43
N ASN A 31 -0.08 -2.53 -3.85
CA ASN A 31 0.00 -3.18 -5.15
C ASN A 31 -1.06 -4.27 -5.29
N ARG A 32 -1.23 -5.11 -4.26
CA ARG A 32 -2.27 -6.15 -4.28
C ARG A 32 -3.67 -5.58 -4.43
N ILE A 33 -3.98 -4.48 -3.73
CA ILE A 33 -5.27 -3.78 -3.87
C ILE A 33 -5.42 -3.22 -5.29
N TYR A 34 -4.35 -2.64 -5.85
CA TYR A 34 -4.36 -2.12 -7.20
C TYR A 34 -4.64 -3.20 -8.24
N GLU A 35 -3.95 -4.34 -8.16
CA GLU A 35 -4.15 -5.48 -9.03
C GLU A 35 -5.59 -5.99 -9.00
N LEU A 36 -6.13 -6.24 -7.81
CA LEU A 36 -7.52 -6.69 -7.64
C LEU A 36 -8.54 -5.67 -8.17
N MET A 37 -8.26 -4.37 -8.01
CA MET A 37 -9.06 -3.30 -8.59
C MET A 37 -9.04 -3.36 -10.13
N GLN A 38 -7.86 -3.59 -10.74
CA GLN A 38 -7.71 -3.72 -12.19
C GLN A 38 -8.37 -5.02 -12.72
N GLU A 39 -8.23 -6.14 -12.02
CA GLU A 39 -8.89 -7.41 -12.36
C GLU A 39 -10.42 -7.28 -12.39
N LYS A 40 -10.99 -6.48 -11.49
CA LYS A 40 -12.42 -6.14 -11.49
C LYS A 40 -12.81 -5.07 -12.52
N GLY A 41 -11.85 -4.50 -13.26
CA GLY A 41 -12.09 -3.44 -14.24
C GLY A 41 -12.53 -2.10 -13.64
N LEU A 42 -12.18 -1.81 -12.39
CA LEU A 42 -12.61 -0.60 -11.69
C LEU A 42 -11.60 0.54 -11.86
N SER A 43 -12.08 1.74 -12.16
CA SER A 43 -11.31 2.96 -11.93
C SER A 43 -11.19 3.26 -10.43
N LYS A 44 -10.21 4.08 -10.05
CA LYS A 44 -10.04 4.51 -8.64
C LYS A 44 -11.30 5.17 -8.07
N ALA A 45 -12.03 5.94 -8.89
CA ALA A 45 -13.25 6.63 -8.49
C ALA A 45 -14.42 5.65 -8.28
N GLU A 46 -14.58 4.67 -9.17
CA GLU A 46 -15.60 3.63 -9.03
C GLU A 46 -15.30 2.71 -7.85
N PHE A 47 -14.03 2.33 -7.68
CA PHE A 47 -13.60 1.56 -6.52
C PHE A 47 -13.95 2.31 -5.23
N ALA A 48 -13.55 3.58 -5.09
CA ALA A 48 -13.89 4.39 -3.93
C ALA A 48 -15.42 4.42 -3.65
N ARG A 49 -16.23 4.64 -4.69
CA ARG A 49 -17.69 4.63 -4.58
C ARG A 49 -18.23 3.27 -4.13
N SER A 50 -17.69 2.17 -4.64
CA SER A 50 -18.15 0.81 -4.37
C SER A 50 -17.94 0.37 -2.91
N ILE A 51 -16.95 0.96 -2.22
CA ILE A 51 -16.66 0.70 -0.80
C ILE A 51 -17.06 1.87 0.12
N GLY A 52 -17.81 2.86 -0.40
CA GLY A 52 -18.28 4.01 0.37
C GLY A 52 -17.16 4.91 0.92
N LYS A 53 -16.03 5.01 0.22
CA LYS A 53 -14.87 5.82 0.58
C LYS A 53 -14.70 7.02 -0.34
N ARG A 54 -13.95 8.02 0.12
CA ARG A 54 -13.63 9.19 -0.71
C ARG A 54 -12.55 8.82 -1.74
N PRO A 55 -12.59 9.38 -2.96
CA PRO A 55 -11.55 9.11 -3.96
C PRO A 55 -10.13 9.44 -3.47
N CYS A 56 -9.97 10.48 -2.65
CA CYS A 56 -8.67 10.83 -2.07
C CYS A 56 -8.13 9.78 -1.09
N GLU A 57 -8.99 9.06 -0.37
CA GLU A 57 -8.57 7.97 0.52
C GLU A 57 -8.02 6.80 -0.31
N VAL A 58 -8.74 6.41 -1.37
CA VAL A 58 -8.29 5.34 -2.27
C VAL A 58 -7.00 5.73 -2.98
N THR A 59 -6.87 6.97 -3.46
CA THR A 59 -5.61 7.46 -4.04
C THR A 59 -4.45 7.36 -3.04
N LYS A 60 -4.69 7.68 -1.76
CA LYS A 60 -3.68 7.54 -0.71
C LYS A 60 -3.33 6.07 -0.44
N TRP A 61 -4.31 5.18 -0.42
CA TRP A 61 -4.07 3.74 -0.26
C TRP A 61 -3.20 3.18 -1.39
N LEU A 62 -3.39 3.68 -2.61
CA LEU A 62 -2.67 3.23 -3.80
C LEU A 62 -1.33 3.96 -4.00
N SER A 63 -0.91 4.84 -3.09
CA SER A 63 0.38 5.53 -3.20
C SER A 63 1.56 4.70 -2.67
N GLY A 64 1.30 3.57 -2.02
CA GLY A 64 2.34 2.65 -1.51
C GLY A 64 2.99 3.07 -0.17
N GLN A 65 2.42 4.06 0.53
CA GLN A 65 2.97 4.61 1.78
C GLN A 65 1.86 4.74 2.84
N HIS A 66 0.95 3.77 2.86
CA HIS A 66 -0.17 3.78 3.78
C HIS A 66 -0.18 2.51 4.61
N ASN A 67 -0.11 2.71 5.93
CA ASN A 67 -0.37 1.63 6.87
C ASN A 67 -1.85 1.24 6.86
N PHE A 68 -2.13 -0.06 6.72
CA PHE A 68 -3.49 -0.61 6.69
C PHE A 68 -3.82 -1.30 8.02
N THR A 69 -4.97 -0.95 8.59
CA THR A 69 -5.49 -1.69 9.75
C THR A 69 -6.09 -3.03 9.32
N LEU A 70 -6.11 -4.02 10.23
CA LEU A 70 -6.77 -5.31 10.00
C LEU A 70 -8.25 -5.13 9.61
N ALA A 71 -8.95 -4.15 10.19
CA ALA A 71 -10.33 -3.85 9.85
C ALA A 71 -10.48 -3.42 8.37
N THR A 72 -9.58 -2.57 7.88
CA THR A 72 -9.55 -2.17 6.47
C THR A 72 -9.23 -3.36 5.57
N LEU A 73 -8.24 -4.18 5.94
CA LEU A 73 -7.88 -5.37 5.18
C LEU A 73 -9.02 -6.40 5.11
N ALA A 74 -9.76 -6.59 6.20
CA ALA A 74 -10.91 -7.49 6.24
C ALA A 74 -12.08 -6.97 5.38
N MET A 75 -12.35 -5.67 5.43
CA MET A 75 -13.35 -5.01 4.56
C MET A 75 -13.00 -5.19 3.09
N LEU A 76 -11.74 -4.93 2.72
CA LEU A 76 -11.26 -5.10 1.36
C LEU A 76 -11.30 -6.56 0.91
N SER A 77 -10.86 -7.49 1.77
CA SER A 77 -10.90 -8.92 1.46
C SER A 77 -12.33 -9.40 1.20
N SER A 78 -13.29 -8.90 1.98
CA SER A 78 -14.71 -9.19 1.78
C SER A 78 -15.24 -8.61 0.47
N PHE A 79 -14.84 -7.37 0.13
CA PHE A 79 -15.22 -6.72 -1.12
C PHE A 79 -14.67 -7.45 -2.36
N PHE A 80 -13.42 -7.89 -2.32
CA PHE A 80 -12.78 -8.61 -3.43
C PHE A 80 -13.12 -10.10 -3.46
N GLY A 81 -13.69 -10.65 -2.38
CA GLY A 81 -14.02 -12.08 -2.28
C GLY A 81 -12.78 -12.98 -2.11
N GLN A 82 -11.63 -12.40 -1.80
CA GLN A 82 -10.37 -13.11 -1.61
C GLN A 82 -9.45 -12.33 -0.64
N PRO A 83 -8.52 -13.00 0.07
CA PRO A 83 -7.64 -12.33 1.01
C PRO A 83 -6.72 -11.28 0.36
N ILE A 84 -6.60 -10.11 0.99
CA ILE A 84 -5.56 -9.12 0.63
C ILE A 84 -4.18 -9.59 1.12
N ILE A 85 -4.12 -10.12 2.34
CA ILE A 85 -2.90 -10.68 2.95
C ILE A 85 -3.17 -12.12 3.38
N SER A 86 -2.13 -12.95 3.42
CA SER A 86 -2.16 -14.32 3.95
C SER A 86 -1.06 -14.47 4.99
N VAL A 87 -1.36 -15.17 6.08
CA VAL A 87 -0.37 -15.54 7.11
C VAL A 87 0.07 -16.97 6.81
N GLN A 88 1.38 -17.21 6.74
CA GLN A 88 1.98 -18.52 6.53
C GLN A 88 2.69 -18.98 7.79
#